data_AF-A0A935YQQ4-F1
#
_entry.id   AF-A0A935YQQ4-F1
#
_cell.length_a   1.000
_cell.length_b   1.000
_cell.length_c   1.000
_cell.angle_alpha   90.00
_cell.angle_beta   90.00
_cell.angle_gamma   90.00
#
_symmetry.space_group_name_H-M   'P 1'
#
loop_
_entity.id
_entity.type
_entity.pdbx_description
1 polymer ?
#
loop_
_entity_poly.entity_id
_entity_poly.type
_entity_poly.pdbx_seq_one_letter_code
_entity_poly.pdbx_strand_id
1 'polypeptide(L)'
;MRRLLRWALLTGLILAALLAAAALAPRLAAQLTPARLGAADALLARLWWPATLARLAVYAALAWGVFPLWARERARESDAALQVLPPPGENPAADRWRDRLERQRDHRRAAARRRSTVFGWLVGADLLVAQIPYLLLR
;
A
#
# COMPACT_ATOMS: atom_id res chain seq x y z
N MET A 1 -16.55 -17.45 -3.23
CA MET A 1 -16.48 -17.29 -4.70
C MET A 1 -16.66 -15.85 -5.20
N ARG A 2 -17.71 -15.09 -4.84
CA ARG A 2 -17.96 -13.74 -5.39
C ARG A 2 -16.83 -12.70 -5.20
N ARG A 3 -16.04 -12.79 -4.12
CA ARG A 3 -14.89 -11.89 -3.88
C ARG A 3 -13.74 -12.14 -4.86
N LEU A 4 -13.41 -13.40 -5.14
CA LEU A 4 -12.32 -13.77 -6.06
C LEU A 4 -12.62 -13.35 -7.50
N LEU A 5 -13.89 -13.44 -7.93
CA LEU A 5 -14.31 -13.02 -9.27
C LEU A 5 -14.19 -11.50 -9.46
N ARG A 6 -14.48 -10.69 -8.43
CA ARG A 6 -14.32 -9.23 -8.46
C ARG A 6 -12.85 -8.81 -8.58
N TRP A 7 -11.96 -9.49 -7.86
CA TRP A 7 -10.52 -9.24 -7.98
C TRP A 7 -9.99 -9.63 -9.34
N ALA A 8 -10.38 -10.80 -9.88
CA ALA A 8 -9.97 -11.22 -11.22
C ALA A 8 -10.44 -10.25 -12.33
N LEU A 9 -11.66 -9.73 -12.22
CA LEU A 9 -12.19 -8.72 -13.14
C LEU A 9 -11.44 -7.39 -13.07
N LEU A 10 -11.13 -6.91 -11.87
CA LEU A 10 -10.33 -5.70 -11.68
C LEU A 10 -8.93 -5.87 -12.25
N THR A 11 -8.27 -7.00 -11.97
CA THR A 11 -6.94 -7.30 -12.51
C THR A 11 -6.97 -7.39 -14.04
N GLY A 12 -8.00 -8.05 -14.61
CA GLY A 12 -8.19 -8.13 -16.06
C GLY A 12 -8.42 -6.76 -16.70
N LEU A 13 -9.21 -5.89 -16.08
CA LEU A 13 -9.42 -4.50 -16.53
C LEU A 13 -8.14 -3.67 -16.48
N ILE A 14 -7.36 -3.80 -15.39
CA ILE A 14 -6.07 -3.10 -15.26
C ILE A 14 -5.10 -3.56 -16.35
N LEU A 15 -5.01 -4.88 -16.59
CA LEU A 15 -4.16 -5.44 -17.65
C LEU A 15 -4.61 -4.99 -19.04
N ALA A 16 -5.91 -4.99 -19.31
CA ALA A 16 -6.47 -4.51 -20.58
C ALA A 16 -6.19 -3.02 -20.79
N ALA A 17 -6.32 -2.19 -19.74
CA ALA A 17 -6.01 -0.77 -19.80
C ALA A 17 -4.51 -0.52 -20.04
N LEU A 18 -3.63 -1.29 -19.39
CA LEU A 18 -2.18 -1.21 -19.60
C LEU A 18 -1.79 -1.63 -21.03
N LEU A 19 -2.38 -2.71 -21.54
CA LEU A 19 -2.18 -3.17 -22.93
C LEU A 19 -2.66 -2.12 -23.94
N ALA A 20 -3.84 -1.54 -23.71
CA ALA A 20 -4.36 -0.48 -24.55
C ALA A 20 -3.45 0.76 -24.55
N ALA A 21 -2.97 1.18 -23.36
CA ALA A 21 -2.04 2.29 -23.23
C ALA A 21 -0.71 2.01 -23.94
N ALA A 22 -0.14 0.81 -23.78
CA ALA A 22 1.09 0.40 -24.45
C ALA A 22 0.94 0.35 -25.98
N ALA A 23 -0.23 -0.05 -26.49
CA ALA A 23 -0.52 -0.09 -27.93
C ALA A 23 -0.78 1.32 -28.52
N LEU A 24 -1.35 2.24 -27.75
CA LEU A 24 -1.63 3.62 -28.18
C LEU A 24 -0.40 4.53 -28.08
N ALA A 25 0.48 4.29 -27.09
CA ALA A 25 1.68 5.08 -26.84
C ALA A 25 2.55 5.33 -28.09
N PRO A 26 2.91 4.33 -28.91
CA PRO A 26 3.74 4.58 -30.10
C PRO A 26 3.01 5.39 -31.18
N ARG A 27 1.69 5.25 -31.30
CA ARG A 27 0.88 6.07 -32.24
C ARG A 27 0.81 7.54 -31.81
N LEU A 28 0.69 7.79 -30.51
CA LEU A 28 0.73 9.14 -29.95
C LEU A 28 2.13 9.76 -30.06
N ALA A 29 3.18 8.97 -29.84
CA ALA A 29 4.56 9.40 -30.01
C ALA A 29 4.87 9.76 -31.47
N ALA A 30 4.34 9.01 -32.44
CA ALA A 30 4.52 9.29 -33.87
C ALA A 30 3.87 10.60 -34.33
N GLN A 31 2.91 11.14 -33.57
CA GLN A 31 2.27 12.44 -33.85
C GLN A 31 3.00 13.63 -33.19
N LEU A 32 3.98 13.36 -32.33
CA LEU A 32 4.79 14.39 -31.68
C LEU A 32 6.02 14.70 -32.54
N THR A 33 6.26 15.99 -32.80
CA THR A 33 7.52 16.41 -33.42
C THR A 33 8.71 16.08 -32.50
N PRO A 34 9.91 15.79 -33.04
CA PRO A 34 11.10 15.42 -32.24
C PRO A 34 11.42 16.43 -31.12
N ALA A 35 11.21 17.72 -31.39
CA ALA A 35 11.39 18.78 -30.40
C ALA A 35 10.41 18.69 -29.21
N ARG A 36 9.16 18.27 -29.45
CA ARG A 36 8.15 18.08 -28.38
C ARG A 36 8.39 16.79 -27.60
N LEU A 37 8.89 15.74 -28.25
CA LEU A 37 9.34 14.51 -27.59
C LEU A 37 10.50 14.78 -26.64
N GLY A 38 11.53 15.51 -27.08
CA GLY A 38 12.65 15.89 -26.22
C GLY A 38 12.24 16.79 -25.05
N ALA A 39 11.32 17.73 -25.27
CA ALA A 39 10.79 18.57 -24.20
C ALA A 39 9.95 17.77 -23.18
N ALA A 40 9.15 16.82 -23.63
CA ALA A 40 8.37 15.93 -22.78
C ALA A 40 9.28 15.00 -21.94
N ASP A 41 10.33 14.45 -22.56
CA ASP A 41 11.31 13.59 -21.88
C ASP A 41 12.10 14.37 -20.82
N ALA A 42 12.54 15.59 -21.13
CA ALA A 42 13.21 16.46 -20.17
C ALA A 42 12.31 16.84 -18.98
N LEU A 43 11.02 17.10 -19.24
CA LEU A 43 10.01 17.34 -18.20
C LEU A 43 9.80 16.10 -17.34
N LEU A 44 9.68 14.93 -17.98
CA LEU A 44 9.50 13.65 -17.29
C LEU A 44 10.70 13.38 -16.38
N ALA A 45 11.92 13.45 -16.89
CA ALA A 45 13.15 13.26 -16.12
C ALA A 45 13.24 14.22 -14.91
N ARG A 46 12.79 15.47 -15.09
CA ARG A 46 12.80 16.49 -14.03
C ARG A 46 11.75 16.26 -12.95
N LEU A 47 10.58 15.72 -13.31
CA LEU A 47 9.45 15.50 -12.38
C LEU A 47 9.46 14.10 -11.75
N TRP A 48 10.07 13.12 -12.42
CA TRP A 48 10.03 11.71 -12.04
C TRP A 48 10.65 11.44 -10.66
N TRP A 49 11.86 11.95 -10.43
CA TRP A 49 12.55 11.78 -9.15
C TRP A 49 11.88 12.54 -7.99
N PRO A 50 11.49 13.82 -8.14
CA PRO A 50 10.70 14.51 -7.12
C PRO A 50 9.41 13.77 -6.74
N ALA A 51 8.68 13.25 -7.74
CA ALA A 51 7.46 12.48 -7.48
C ALA A 51 7.73 11.16 -6.75
N THR A 52 8.83 10.47 -7.08
CA THR A 52 9.29 9.27 -6.38
C THR A 52 9.68 9.58 -4.95
N LEU A 53 10.48 10.63 -4.72
CA LEU A 53 10.88 11.07 -3.38
C LEU A 53 9.66 11.47 -2.53
N ALA A 54 8.69 12.16 -3.10
CA ALA A 54 7.45 12.52 -2.42
C ALA A 54 6.67 11.27 -1.98
N ARG A 55 6.53 10.25 -2.86
CA ARG A 55 5.89 8.97 -2.50
C ARG A 55 6.65 8.25 -1.39
N LEU A 56 7.98 8.17 -1.49
CA LEU A 56 8.83 7.57 -0.46
C LEU A 56 8.68 8.28 0.89
N ALA A 57 8.62 9.62 0.89
CA ALA A 57 8.39 10.41 2.10
C ALA A 57 7.01 10.13 2.71
N VAL A 58 5.97 9.99 1.88
CA VAL A 58 4.62 9.59 2.35
C VAL A 58 4.65 8.18 2.95
N TYR A 59 5.31 7.22 2.32
CA TYR A 59 5.46 5.87 2.87
C TYR A 59 6.20 5.88 4.20
N ALA A 60 7.27 6.68 4.33
CA ALA A 60 7.98 6.85 5.59
C ALA A 60 7.10 7.50 6.67
N ALA A 61 6.37 8.57 6.33
CA ALA A 61 5.46 9.24 7.27
C ALA A 61 4.33 8.30 7.75
N LEU A 62 3.77 7.50 6.85
CA LEU A 62 2.76 6.49 7.20
C LEU A 62 3.37 5.38 8.07
N ALA A 63 4.57 4.90 7.74
CA ALA A 63 5.25 3.85 8.46
C ALA A 63 5.67 4.26 9.87
N TRP A 64 6.27 5.45 10.04
CA TRP A 64 6.83 5.88 11.31
C TRP A 64 5.94 6.81 12.12
N GLY A 65 4.98 7.51 11.51
CA GLY A 65 4.06 8.42 12.20
C GLY A 65 2.69 7.79 12.41
N VAL A 66 1.94 7.64 11.32
CA VAL A 66 0.51 7.32 11.37
C VAL A 66 0.25 5.91 11.89
N PHE A 67 0.90 4.90 11.33
CA PHE A 67 0.70 3.51 11.69
C PHE A 67 1.02 3.20 13.17
N PRO A 68 2.15 3.63 13.76
CA PRO A 68 2.44 3.35 15.16
C PRO A 68 1.51 4.10 16.12
N LEU A 69 1.10 5.33 15.80
CA LEU A 69 0.11 6.05 16.60
C LEU A 69 -1.22 5.30 16.61
N TRP A 70 -1.73 4.93 15.43
CA TRP A 70 -2.94 4.12 15.30
C TRP A 70 -2.84 2.79 16.05
N ALA A 71 -1.71 2.08 15.95
CA ALA A 71 -1.50 0.82 16.65
C ALA A 71 -1.48 0.97 18.18
N ARG A 72 -0.88 2.05 18.70
CA ARG A 72 -0.87 2.36 20.14
C ARG A 72 -2.26 2.66 20.66
N GLU A 73 -3.02 3.46 19.94
CA GLU A 73 -4.36 3.87 20.33
C GLU A 73 -5.33 2.68 20.34
N ARG A 74 -5.28 1.84 19.31
CA ARG A 74 -6.07 0.60 19.25
C ARG A 74 -5.66 -0.44 20.29
N ALA A 75 -4.39 -0.49 20.68
CA ALA A 75 -3.96 -1.33 21.79
C ALA A 75 -4.57 -0.85 23.12
N ARG A 76 -4.57 0.47 23.38
CA ARG A 76 -5.19 1.06 24.57
C ARG A 76 -6.69 0.78 24.65
N GLU A 77 -7.42 0.93 23.54
CA GLU A 77 -8.85 0.60 23.49
C GLU A 77 -9.12 -0.88 23.83
N SER A 78 -8.29 -1.79 23.30
CA SER A 78 -8.45 -3.23 23.53
C SER A 78 -8.15 -3.58 25.01
N ASP A 79 -7.15 -2.92 25.59
CA ASP A 79 -6.75 -3.12 26.99
C ASP A 79 -7.82 -2.57 27.94
N ALA A 80 -8.36 -1.39 27.65
CA ALA A 80 -9.47 -0.81 28.39
C ALA A 80 -10.73 -1.70 28.32
N ALA A 81 -11.06 -2.24 27.13
CA ALA A 81 -12.19 -3.16 26.98
C ALA A 81 -12.02 -4.42 27.82
N LEU A 82 -10.80 -4.99 27.88
CA LEU A 82 -10.52 -6.18 28.69
C LEU A 82 -10.63 -5.94 30.20
N GLN A 83 -10.30 -4.73 30.68
CA GLN A 83 -10.38 -4.38 32.11
C GLN A 83 -11.82 -4.27 32.63
N VAL A 84 -12.80 -4.01 31.76
CA VAL A 84 -14.21 -3.89 32.14
C VAL A 84 -14.92 -5.26 32.20
N LEU A 85 -14.30 -6.33 31.70
CA LEU A 85 -14.91 -7.65 31.71
C LEU A 85 -14.83 -8.32 33.10
N PRO A 86 -15.88 -9.07 33.50
CA PRO A 86 -15.86 -9.89 34.71
C PRO A 86 -14.68 -10.87 34.72
N PRO A 87 -14.13 -11.24 35.89
CA PRO A 87 -13.03 -12.20 35.98
C PRO A 87 -13.31 -13.53 35.26
N PRO A 88 -12.25 -14.20 34.76
CA PRO A 88 -12.40 -15.45 34.04
C PRO A 88 -13.12 -16.53 34.85
N GLY A 89 -14.05 -17.23 34.21
CA GLY A 89 -14.79 -18.33 34.83
C GLY A 89 -16.09 -17.94 35.53
N GLU A 90 -16.39 -16.64 35.70
CA GLU A 90 -17.70 -16.19 36.23
C GLU A 90 -18.80 -16.23 35.17
N ASN A 91 -18.48 -15.92 33.90
CA ASN A 91 -19.49 -15.81 32.85
C ASN A 91 -18.96 -16.35 31.50
N PRO A 92 -19.50 -17.48 31.02
CA PRO A 92 -19.09 -18.08 29.74
C PRO A 92 -19.29 -17.15 28.52
N ALA A 93 -20.24 -16.22 28.58
CA ALA A 93 -20.44 -15.22 27.52
C ALA A 93 -19.34 -14.14 27.57
N ALA A 94 -18.92 -13.71 28.76
CA ALA A 94 -17.82 -12.77 28.94
C ALA A 94 -16.48 -13.42 28.53
N ASP A 95 -16.25 -14.68 28.85
CA ASP A 95 -15.02 -15.40 28.47
C ASP A 95 -14.90 -15.53 26.94
N ARG A 96 -16.00 -15.87 26.24
CA ARG A 96 -16.01 -15.86 24.76
C ARG A 96 -15.78 -14.47 24.16
N TRP A 97 -16.10 -13.41 24.89
CA TRP A 97 -15.83 -12.03 24.45
C TRP A 97 -14.37 -11.64 24.70
N ARG A 98 -13.80 -12.04 25.84
CA ARG A 98 -12.37 -11.93 26.16
C ARG A 98 -11.51 -12.61 25.09
N ASP A 99 -11.79 -13.87 24.76
CA ASP A 99 -11.03 -14.62 23.74
C ASP A 99 -11.04 -13.93 22.36
N ARG A 100 -12.12 -13.24 22.03
CA ARG A 100 -12.22 -12.48 20.77
C ARG A 100 -11.38 -11.21 20.82
N LEU A 101 -11.44 -10.48 21.93
CA LEU A 101 -10.64 -9.26 22.13
C LEU A 101 -9.14 -9.58 22.17
N GLU A 102 -8.74 -10.66 22.84
CA GLU A 102 -7.35 -11.12 22.88
C GLU A 102 -6.83 -11.51 21.50
N ARG A 103 -7.59 -12.32 20.74
CA ARG A 103 -7.23 -12.65 19.35
C ARG A 103 -7.11 -11.41 18.46
N GLN A 104 -8.01 -10.43 18.61
CA GLN A 104 -7.91 -9.17 17.88
C GLN A 104 -6.66 -8.38 18.27
N ARG A 105 -6.34 -8.32 19.57
CA ARG A 105 -5.15 -7.65 20.10
C ARG A 105 -3.88 -8.29 19.54
N ASP A 106 -3.79 -9.61 19.54
CA ASP A 106 -2.63 -10.35 19.05
C ASP A 106 -2.46 -10.22 17.54
N HIS A 107 -3.56 -10.30 16.79
CA HIS A 107 -3.52 -10.06 15.35
C HIS A 107 -3.03 -8.64 15.02
N ARG A 108 -3.49 -7.62 15.75
CA ARG A 108 -3.05 -6.22 15.58
C ARG A 108 -1.59 -6.02 15.96
N ARG A 109 -1.12 -6.66 17.04
CA ARG A 109 0.31 -6.68 17.41
C ARG A 109 1.17 -7.34 16.35
N ALA A 110 0.71 -8.46 15.77
CA ALA A 110 1.40 -9.11 14.66
C ALA A 110 1.44 -8.22 13.41
N ALA A 111 0.33 -7.55 13.08
CA ALA A 111 0.29 -6.56 12.00
C ALA A 111 1.29 -5.40 12.25
N ALA A 112 1.41 -4.94 13.50
CA ALA A 112 2.37 -3.91 13.86
C ALA A 112 3.83 -4.34 13.74
N ARG A 113 4.14 -5.62 13.99
CA ARG A 113 5.49 -6.17 13.73
C ARG A 113 5.80 -6.28 12.24
N ARG A 114 4.79 -6.57 11.40
CA ARG A 114 4.94 -6.67 9.94
C ARG A 114 5.02 -5.31 9.22
N ARG A 115 4.89 -4.20 9.94
CA ARG A 115 5.00 -2.82 9.43
C ARG A 115 6.24 -2.65 8.53
N SER A 116 7.41 -2.94 9.06
CA SER A 116 8.68 -2.72 8.35
C SER A 116 8.75 -3.53 7.05
N THR A 117 8.18 -4.74 7.05
CA THR A 117 8.12 -5.59 5.86
C THR A 117 7.18 -5.03 4.80
N VAL A 118 5.97 -4.61 5.18
CA VAL A 118 4.98 -4.08 4.22
C VAL A 118 5.47 -2.76 3.61
N PHE A 119 5.97 -1.84 4.43
CA PHE A 119 6.50 -0.58 3.93
C PHE A 119 7.81 -0.76 3.16
N GLY A 120 8.67 -1.71 3.57
CA GLY A 120 9.85 -2.08 2.80
C GLY A 120 9.50 -2.62 1.40
N TRP A 121 8.45 -3.43 1.30
CA TRP A 121 7.94 -3.89 0.00
C TRP A 121 7.42 -2.76 -0.87
N LEU A 122 6.67 -1.81 -0.30
CA LEU A 122 6.19 -0.63 -1.04
C LEU A 122 7.35 0.22 -1.54
N VAL A 123 8.33 0.51 -0.68
CA VAL A 123 9.55 1.24 -1.08
C VAL A 123 10.30 0.50 -2.18
N GLY A 124 10.51 -0.81 -2.03
CA GLY A 124 11.19 -1.63 -3.03
C GLY A 124 10.46 -1.66 -4.37
N ALA A 125 9.14 -1.82 -4.36
CA ALA A 125 8.32 -1.77 -5.58
C ALA A 125 8.36 -0.40 -6.25
N ASP A 126 8.31 0.68 -5.47
CA ASP A 126 8.36 2.05 -5.99
C ASP A 126 9.73 2.35 -6.62
N LEU A 127 10.81 1.88 -6.00
CA LEU A 127 12.17 1.97 -6.55
C LEU A 127 12.33 1.13 -7.82
N LEU A 128 11.77 -0.09 -7.87
CA LEU A 128 11.79 -0.90 -9.10
C LEU A 128 11.05 -0.20 -10.24
N VAL A 129 9.89 0.39 -9.97
CA VAL A 129 9.13 1.18 -10.95
C VAL A 129 9.93 2.42 -11.37
N ALA A 130 10.60 3.09 -10.42
CA ALA A 130 11.43 4.25 -10.71
C ALA A 130 12.59 3.94 -11.67
N GLN A 131 13.03 2.67 -11.75
CA GLN A 131 14.07 2.21 -12.68
C GLN A 131 13.57 1.85 -14.08
N ILE A 132 12.25 1.73 -14.29
CA ILE A 132 11.68 1.38 -15.60
C ILE A 132 12.15 2.31 -16.73
N PRO A 133 12.19 3.65 -16.56
CA PRO A 133 12.67 4.54 -17.62
C PRO A 133 14.12 4.24 -18.03
N TYR A 134 14.99 3.97 -17.05
CA TYR A 134 16.40 3.66 -17.29
C TYR A 134 16.64 2.30 -17.93
N LEU A 135 15.75 1.34 -17.65
CA LEU A 135 15.77 0.02 -18.29
C LEU A 135 15.25 0.06 -19.73
N LEU A 136 14.33 0.96 -20.06
CA LEU A 136 13.78 1.13 -21.41
C LEU A 136 14.65 1.99 -22.33
N LEU A 137 15.53 2.81 -21.76
CA LEU A 137 16.49 3.66 -22.49
C LEU A 137 17.81 2.95 -22.82
N ARG A 138 17.96 1.67 -22.45
CA ARG A 138 19.13 0.84 -22.72
C ARG A 138 18.80 -0.22 -23.76
#